data_AF-B8IT79-F1
#
_entry.id   AF-B8IT79-F1
#
_cell.length_a   1.000
_cell.length_b   1.000
_cell.length_c   1.000
_cell.angle_alpha   90.00
_cell.angle_beta   90.00
_cell.angle_gamma   90.00
#
_symmetry.space_group_name_H-M   'P 1'
#
loop_
_entity.id
_entity.type
_entity.pdbx_description
1 polymer ?
#
loop_
_entity_poly.entity_id
_entity_poly.type
_entity_poly.pdbx_seq_one_letter_code
_entity_poly.pdbx_strand_id
1 'polypeptide(L)'
;MHRHPHIALAIDIVGSQPKLARAAGISQQQVSKLLHCQRQISAGVAIAIEKATAGKIGRWQLRPDYWDPPDMVAQVGGDTCHM
;
A
#
# COMPACT_ATOMS: atom_id res chain seq x y z
N MET A 1 2.08 -13.16 18.68
CA MET A 1 1.07 -12.53 17.80
C MET A 1 1.80 -11.84 16.66
N HIS A 2 1.89 -12.46 15.48
CA HIS A 2 2.53 -11.80 14.33
C HIS A 2 1.55 -10.80 13.72
N ARG A 3 1.96 -9.53 13.64
CA ARG A 3 1.23 -8.46 12.95
C ARG A 3 2.05 -7.95 11.78
N HIS A 4 1.40 -7.64 10.68
CA HIS A 4 2.02 -7.04 9.53
C HIS A 4 2.40 -5.58 9.86
N PRO A 5 3.70 -5.23 9.92
CA PRO A 5 4.15 -3.94 10.43
C PRO A 5 3.61 -2.77 9.59
N HIS A 6 3.61 -2.91 8.26
CA HIS A 6 3.09 -1.87 7.36
C HIS A 6 1.58 -1.67 7.49
N ILE A 7 0.79 -2.72 7.77
CA ILE A 7 -0.66 -2.56 7.96
C ILE A 7 -0.94 -1.90 9.32
N ALA A 8 -0.19 -2.27 10.35
CA ALA A 8 -0.28 -1.60 11.65
C ALA A 8 0.05 -0.10 11.53
N LEU A 9 1.10 0.25 10.80
CA LEU A 9 1.46 1.65 10.54
C LEU A 9 0.39 2.37 9.72
N ALA A 10 -0.21 1.72 8.72
CA ALA A 10 -1.31 2.29 7.94
C ALA A 10 -2.50 2.65 8.85
N ILE A 11 -2.83 1.76 9.78
CA ILE A 11 -3.90 1.97 10.76
C ILE A 11 -3.57 3.14 11.68
N ASP A 12 -2.33 3.27 12.13
CA ASP A 12 -1.88 4.36 12.99
C ASP A 12 -1.95 5.73 12.28
N ILE A 13 -1.45 5.80 11.04
CA ILE A 13 -1.51 7.01 10.20
C ILE A 13 -2.94 7.49 9.98
N VAL A 14 -3.85 6.56 9.67
CA VAL A 14 -5.27 6.87 9.43
C VAL A 14 -6.06 7.00 10.75
N GLY A 15 -5.48 6.52 11.84
CA GLY A 15 -5.97 6.56 13.22
C GLY A 15 -6.83 5.36 13.66
N SER A 16 -7.42 4.58 12.74
CA SER A 16 -8.19 3.39 13.12
C SER A 16 -8.45 2.41 11.97
N GLN A 17 -8.67 1.13 12.29
CA GLN A 17 -9.03 0.09 11.33
C GLN A 17 -10.27 0.42 10.47
N PRO A 18 -11.42 0.85 11.04
CA PRO A 18 -12.60 1.17 10.23
C PRO A 18 -12.38 2.40 9.34
N LYS A 19 -11.56 3.38 9.76
CA LYS A 19 -11.22 4.52 8.89
C LYS A 19 -10.35 4.06 7.71
N LEU A 20 -9.34 3.22 7.96
CA LEU A 20 -8.51 2.64 6.89
C LEU A 20 -9.37 1.80 5.93
N ALA A 21 -10.29 1.00 6.45
CA ALA A 21 -11.21 0.20 5.66
C ALA A 21 -12.07 1.07 4.73
N ARG A 22 -12.67 2.15 5.26
CA ARG A 22 -13.44 3.10 4.46
C ARG A 22 -12.60 3.82 3.41
N ALA A 23 -11.41 4.29 3.79
CA ALA A 23 -10.50 4.99 2.88
C ALA A 23 -9.98 4.08 1.75
N ALA A 24 -9.71 2.81 2.06
CA ALA A 24 -9.27 1.82 1.09
C ALA A 24 -10.45 1.12 0.36
N GLY A 25 -11.71 1.42 0.69
CA GLY A 25 -12.88 0.80 0.07
C GLY A 25 -13.01 -0.71 0.34
N ILE A 26 -12.47 -1.20 1.47
CA ILE A 26 -12.53 -2.62 1.86
C ILE A 26 -13.26 -2.79 3.20
N SER A 27 -13.58 -4.04 3.56
CA SER A 27 -14.20 -4.33 4.85
C SER A 27 -13.19 -4.26 6.01
N GLN A 28 -13.65 -3.88 7.21
CA GLN A 28 -12.81 -3.87 8.41
C GLN A 28 -12.29 -5.27 8.76
N GLN A 29 -13.08 -6.33 8.51
CA GLN A 29 -12.62 -7.71 8.66
C GLN A 29 -11.45 -8.04 7.73
N GLN A 30 -11.48 -7.54 6.49
CA GLN A 30 -10.39 -7.72 5.55
C GLN A 30 -9.12 -7.02 6.03
N VAL A 31 -9.22 -5.81 6.58
CA VAL A 31 -8.08 -5.13 7.23
C VAL A 31 -7.49 -5.98 8.36
N SER A 32 -8.34 -6.56 9.21
CA SER A 32 -7.89 -7.44 10.31
C SER A 32 -7.16 -8.68 9.79
N LYS A 33 -7.70 -9.35 8.75
CA LYS A 33 -7.04 -10.51 8.12
C LYS A 33 -5.66 -10.16 7.56
N LEU A 34 -5.53 -8.98 6.93
CA LEU A 34 -4.24 -8.49 6.42
C LEU A 34 -3.27 -8.16 7.56
N LEU A 35 -3.76 -7.53 8.63
CA LEU A 35 -2.98 -7.20 9.81
C LEU A 35 -2.41 -8.44 10.48
N HIS A 36 -3.16 -9.54 10.53
CA HIS A 36 -2.72 -10.81 11.12
C HIS A 36 -2.05 -11.77 10.13
N CYS A 37 -1.68 -11.29 8.94
CA CYS A 37 -1.08 -12.09 7.87
C CYS A 37 -1.91 -13.33 7.48
N GLN A 38 -3.21 -13.34 7.76
CA GLN A 38 -4.13 -14.43 7.41
C GLN A 38 -4.54 -14.40 5.93
N ARG A 39 -4.27 -13.30 5.24
CA ARG A 39 -4.55 -13.12 3.82
C ARG A 39 -3.43 -12.33 3.17
N GLN A 40 -3.05 -12.73 1.96
CA GLN A 40 -2.12 -11.96 1.14
C GLN A 40 -2.74 -10.65 0.66
N ILE A 41 -1.91 -9.61 0.54
CA ILE A 41 -2.31 -8.31 0.04
C ILE A 41 -2.41 -8.40 -1.49
N SER A 42 -3.63 -8.30 -2.01
CA SER A 42 -3.88 -8.24 -3.44
C SER A 42 -3.45 -6.90 -4.02
N ALA A 43 -3.20 -6.84 -5.33
CA ALA A 43 -2.66 -5.64 -5.94
C ALA A 43 -3.57 -4.40 -5.77
N GLY A 44 -4.89 -4.57 -5.96
CA GLY A 44 -5.86 -3.49 -5.74
C GLY A 44 -5.90 -3.00 -4.29
N VAL A 45 -5.68 -3.88 -3.32
CA VAL A 45 -5.63 -3.51 -1.88
C VAL A 45 -4.37 -2.71 -1.57
N ALA A 46 -3.23 -3.09 -2.13
CA ALA A 46 -1.99 -2.33 -1.94
C ALA A 46 -2.11 -0.89 -2.45
N ILE A 47 -2.67 -0.71 -3.66
CA ILE A 47 -2.93 0.62 -4.23
C ILE A 47 -3.94 1.40 -3.38
N ALA A 48 -4.99 0.74 -2.89
CA ALA A 48 -5.99 1.39 -2.06
C ALA A 48 -5.42 1.86 -0.71
N ILE A 49 -4.55 1.06 -0.08
CA ILE A 49 -3.86 1.44 1.17
C ILE A 49 -2.86 2.57 0.92
N GLU A 50 -2.11 2.53 -0.17
CA GLU A 50 -1.19 3.62 -0.55
C GLU A 50 -1.96 4.95 -0.69
N LYS A 51 -3.08 4.94 -1.42
CA LYS A 51 -3.95 6.13 -1.54
C LYS A 51 -4.55 6.56 -0.20
N ALA A 52 -5.01 5.61 0.61
CA ALA A 52 -5.59 5.88 1.93
C ALA A 52 -4.58 6.48 2.92
N THR A 53 -3.30 6.14 2.78
CA THR A 53 -2.20 6.65 3.60
C THR A 53 -1.51 7.88 3.00
N ALA A 54 -2.07 8.46 1.93
CA ALA A 54 -1.50 9.58 1.19
C ALA A 54 -0.05 9.32 0.72
N GLY A 55 0.25 8.09 0.31
CA GLY A 55 1.58 7.68 -0.18
C GLY A 55 2.63 7.45 0.91
N LYS A 56 2.27 7.53 2.20
CA LYS A 56 3.21 7.24 3.29
C LYS A 56 3.65 5.79 3.33
N ILE A 57 2.79 4.87 2.88
CA ILE A 57 3.10 3.46 2.75
C ILE A 57 2.99 3.08 1.27
N GLY A 58 4.14 2.84 0.67
CA GLY A 58 4.22 2.45 -0.73
C GLY A 58 3.73 1.02 -0.93
N ARG A 59 3.03 0.77 -2.04
CA ARG A 59 2.59 -0.58 -2.44
C ARG A 59 3.73 -1.62 -2.51
N TRP A 60 4.95 -1.17 -2.80
CA TRP A 60 6.17 -2.01 -2.79
C TRP A 60 6.53 -2.51 -1.39
N GLN A 61 6.23 -1.76 -0.32
CA GLN A 61 6.47 -2.21 1.05
C GLN A 61 5.45 -3.28 1.50
N LEU A 62 4.24 -3.24 0.93
CA LEU A 62 3.19 -4.22 1.20
C LEU A 62 3.40 -5.51 0.40
N ARG A 63 3.95 -5.39 -0.81
CA ARG A 63 4.09 -6.47 -1.78
C ARG A 63 5.39 -6.28 -2.59
N PRO A 64 6.55 -6.49 -1.98
CA PRO A 64 7.84 -6.34 -2.67
C PRO A 64 8.03 -7.37 -3.78
N ASP A 65 7.24 -8.45 -3.77
CA ASP A 65 7.26 -9.52 -4.77
C ASP A 65 6.61 -9.14 -6.12
N TYR A 66 5.79 -8.08 -6.14
CA TYR A 66 5.03 -7.69 -7.33
C TYR A 66 5.32 -6.28 -7.84
N TRP A 67 5.84 -5.41 -6.97
CA TRP A 67 6.29 -4.09 -7.36
C TRP A 67 7.76 -3.98 -7.04
N ASP A 68 8.55 -3.67 -8.05
CA ASP A 68 9.85 -3.06 -7.83
C ASP A 68 9.66 -1.80 -6.97
N PRO A 69 10.57 -1.54 -6.01
CA PRO A 69 10.63 -0.23 -5.38
C PRO A 69 10.70 0.82 -6.49
N PRO A 70 10.16 2.04 -6.28
CA PRO A 70 10.50 3.14 -7.15
C PRO A 70 12.01 3.29 -7.05
N ASP A 71 12.73 2.65 -7.98
CA ASP A 71 14.10 2.97 -8.29
C ASP A 71 14.12 4.48 -8.47
N MET A 72 15.17 5.15 -8.00
CA MET A 72 15.27 6.59 -8.08
C MET A 72 15.46 7.08 -9.54
N VAL A 73 14.74 6.51 -10.50
CA VAL A 73 14.62 6.95 -11.90
C VAL A 73 13.49 7.97 -11.97
N ALA A 74 13.77 9.11 -11.35
CA ALA A 74 13.27 10.39 -11.82
C ALA A 74 14.45 11.18 -12.39
N GLN A 75 15.15 10.61 -13.37
CA GLN A 75 16.03 11.33 -14.29
C GLN A 75 15.93 10.68 -15.69
N VAL A 76 14.86 11.00 -16.40
CA VAL A 76 14.92 11.22 -17.86
C VAL A 76 13.80 12.20 -18.20
N GLY A 77 14.12 13.48 -18.02
CA GLY A 77 13.75 14.45 -19.05
C GLY A 77 14.58 14.15 -20.30
N GLY A 78 13.98 14.33 -21.47
CA GLY A 78 14.66 14.08 -22.74
C GLY A 78 13.69 13.73 -23.84
N ASP A 79 12.96 14.73 -24.29
CA ASP A 79 12.66 14.96 -25.69
C ASP A 79 13.64 14.26 -26.67
N THR A 80 13.09 13.53 -27.62
CA THR A 80 13.45 13.70 -29.04
C THR A 80 12.41 12.97 -29.88
N CYS A 81 11.64 13.77 -30.62
CA CYS A 81 11.01 13.34 -31.86
C CYS A 81 12.06 12.62 -32.72
N HIS A 82 11.76 11.42 -33.17
CA HIS A 82 12.40 10.88 -34.37
C HIS A 82 11.33 10.83 -35.46
N MET A 83 11.57 11.61 -36.51
CA MET A 83 10.86 11.59 -37.78
C MET A 83 11.14 10.30 -38.54
#